data_AF-A0A2T5JJN2-F1
#
_entry.id   AF-A0A2T5JJN2-F1
#
_cell.length_a   1.000
_cell.length_b   1.000
_cell.length_c   1.000
_cell.angle_alpha   90.00
_cell.angle_beta   90.00
_cell.angle_gamma   90.00
#
_symmetry.space_group_name_H-M   'P 1'
#
loop_
_entity.id
_entity.type
_entity.pdbx_description
1 polymer ?
#
loop_
_entity_poly.entity_id
_entity_poly.type
_entity_poly.pdbx_seq_one_letter_code
_entity_poly.pdbx_strand_id
1 'polypeptide(L)'
;MLRRICPLVLALLLGVFATLVQAECTGCLCPGNPCKLCSLPPTKDTSPAGDEAAACLKIREKVPPVSKNTEPNEHYASLNNAMRECVKNGGDVIVNSRRNKEFPSKHYCKPYVASTP
;
A
#
# COMPACT_ATOMS: atom_id res chain seq x y z
N MET A 1 52.47 -10.11 7.06
CA MET A 1 51.52 -9.09 7.58
C MET A 1 50.57 -8.54 6.51
N LEU A 2 50.93 -8.47 5.22
CA LEU A 2 50.12 -7.84 4.15
C LEU A 2 48.93 -8.67 3.62
N ARG A 3 48.82 -9.95 3.98
CA ARG A 3 47.83 -10.90 3.41
C ARG A 3 46.46 -10.90 4.11
N ARG A 4 46.33 -10.23 5.27
CA ARG A 4 45.08 -10.14 6.05
C ARG A 4 44.39 -8.77 5.94
N ILE A 5 45.01 -7.80 5.28
CA ILE A 5 44.45 -6.44 5.14
C ILE A 5 43.40 -6.40 4.02
N CYS A 6 43.59 -7.19 2.96
CA CYS A 6 42.74 -7.20 1.77
C CYS A 6 41.27 -7.63 2.00
N PRO A 7 40.95 -8.71 2.77
CA PRO A 7 39.55 -9.10 2.98
C PRO A 7 38.80 -8.16 3.94
N LEU A 8 39.54 -7.48 4.83
CA LEU A 8 38.95 -6.62 5.87
C LEU A 8 38.50 -5.28 5.29
N VAL A 9 39.28 -4.73 4.35
CA VAL A 9 38.91 -3.51 3.60
C VAL A 9 37.74 -3.79 2.65
N LEU A 10 37.69 -4.98 2.02
CA LEU A 10 36.57 -5.37 1.16
C LEU A 10 35.27 -5.59 1.95
N ALA A 11 35.36 -6.18 3.15
CA ALA A 11 34.22 -6.35 4.04
C ALA A 11 33.69 -5.01 4.60
N LEU A 12 34.58 -4.06 4.91
CA LEU A 12 34.17 -2.70 5.30
C LEU A 12 33.51 -1.94 4.14
N LEU A 13 34.01 -2.10 2.91
CA LEU A 13 33.40 -1.48 1.72
C LEU A 13 32.02 -2.07 1.39
N LEU A 14 31.81 -3.39 1.60
CA LEU A 14 30.52 -4.05 1.41
C LEU A 14 29.49 -3.71 2.50
N GLY A 15 29.93 -3.37 3.72
CA GLY A 15 29.04 -2.99 4.82
C GLY A 15 28.39 -1.60 4.66
N VAL A 16 29.03 -0.69 3.93
CA VAL A 16 28.54 0.69 3.77
C VAL A 16 27.42 0.81 2.73
N PHE A 17 27.30 -0.13 1.78
CA PHE A 17 26.22 -0.08 0.77
C PHE A 17 24.89 -0.70 1.24
N ALA A 18 24.87 -1.45 2.33
CA ALA A 18 23.67 -2.16 2.77
C ALA A 18 22.71 -1.30 3.63
N THR A 19 23.11 -0.10 4.06
CA THR A 19 22.34 0.71 5.01
C THR A 19 21.58 1.89 4.38
N LEU A 20 21.66 2.09 3.06
CA LEU A 20 21.02 3.22 2.37
C LEU A 20 19.58 2.97 1.86
N VAL A 21 19.00 1.79 2.06
CA VAL A 21 17.61 1.46 1.66
C VAL A 21 16.79 0.89 2.84
N GLN A 22 17.10 1.30 4.06
CA GLN A 22 16.17 1.19 5.18
C GLN A 22 15.95 2.59 5.77
N ALA A 23 15.59 3.54 4.92
CA ALA A 23 14.96 4.75 5.41
C ALA A 23 13.63 4.34 6.05
N GLU A 24 13.60 4.36 7.38
CA GLU A 24 12.43 4.53 8.25
C GLU A 24 11.07 4.42 7.55
N CYS A 25 10.56 3.21 7.36
CA CYS A 25 9.18 3.05 6.94
C CYS A 25 8.36 2.34 8.01
N THR A 26 8.03 3.09 9.05
CA THR A 26 7.03 2.74 10.06
C THR A 26 5.66 3.23 9.57
N GLY A 27 4.94 2.40 8.82
CA GLY A 27 3.60 2.76 8.36
C GLY A 27 3.10 1.94 7.19
N CYS A 28 1.84 2.19 6.82
CA CYS A 28 1.21 1.45 5.72
C CYS A 28 1.44 2.06 4.33
N LEU A 29 1.80 3.35 4.25
CA LEU A 29 2.08 4.05 2.99
C LEU A 29 3.58 4.01 2.69
N CYS A 30 4.09 2.78 2.58
CA CYS A 30 5.51 2.47 2.49
C CYS A 30 5.82 1.67 1.24
N PRO A 31 7.06 1.79 0.69
CA PRO A 31 7.47 0.98 -0.45
C PRO A 31 7.20 -0.50 -0.26
N GLY A 32 6.59 -1.13 -1.26
CA GLY A 32 6.21 -2.55 -1.21
C GLY A 32 4.87 -2.83 -0.53
N ASN A 33 4.14 -1.80 -0.08
CA ASN A 33 2.79 -1.90 0.48
C ASN A 33 2.64 -3.00 1.56
N PRO A 34 3.38 -2.91 2.68
CA PRO A 34 3.43 -3.98 3.69
C PRO A 34 2.06 -4.24 4.35
N CYS A 35 1.17 -3.26 4.36
CA CYS A 35 -0.19 -3.39 4.89
C CYS A 35 -1.22 -3.87 3.86
N LYS A 36 -0.80 -4.23 2.65
CA LYS A 36 -1.69 -4.66 1.55
C LYS A 36 -2.88 -3.71 1.33
N LEU A 37 -2.61 -2.41 1.34
CA LEU A 37 -3.59 -1.37 1.12
C LEU A 37 -4.26 -1.50 -0.25
N CYS A 38 -5.57 -1.24 -0.32
CA CYS A 38 -6.29 -1.07 -1.58
C CYS A 38 -6.93 0.32 -1.67
N SER A 39 -6.84 0.92 -2.86
CA SER A 39 -7.32 2.28 -3.13
C SER A 39 -8.85 2.38 -3.07
N LEU A 40 -9.36 3.47 -2.48
CA LEU A 40 -10.78 3.79 -2.45
C LEU A 40 -11.09 5.11 -3.19
N PRO A 41 -12.20 5.17 -3.95
CA PRO A 41 -13.00 4.01 -4.40
C PRO A 41 -12.22 3.11 -5.37
N PRO A 42 -12.71 1.89 -5.68
CA PRO A 42 -12.17 1.10 -6.77
C PRO A 42 -12.20 1.89 -8.08
N THR A 43 -11.10 1.87 -8.82
CA THR A 43 -10.99 2.54 -10.11
C THR A 43 -10.82 1.54 -11.24
N LYS A 44 -11.36 1.85 -12.42
CA LYS A 44 -11.25 1.00 -13.61
C LYS A 44 -9.80 0.76 -14.03
N ASP A 45 -8.93 1.73 -13.74
CA ASP A 45 -7.51 1.71 -14.10
C ASP A 45 -6.67 0.80 -13.18
N THR A 46 -7.24 0.31 -12.07
CA THR A 46 -6.50 -0.45 -11.05
C THR A 46 -6.91 -1.91 -11.08
N SER A 47 -6.06 -2.74 -11.70
CA SER A 47 -6.20 -4.19 -11.63
C SER A 47 -6.09 -4.66 -10.17
N PRO A 48 -6.92 -5.62 -9.73
CA PRO A 48 -6.71 -6.29 -8.45
C PRO A 48 -5.34 -6.93 -8.40
N ALA A 49 -4.64 -6.78 -7.27
CA ALA A 49 -3.46 -7.61 -7.02
C ALA A 49 -3.91 -9.05 -6.74
N GLY A 50 -3.14 -10.05 -7.19
CA GLY A 50 -3.49 -11.47 -7.03
C GLY A 50 -3.56 -11.95 -5.58
N ASP A 51 -2.98 -11.17 -4.66
CA ASP A 51 -2.90 -11.44 -3.22
C ASP A 51 -3.65 -10.40 -2.38
N GLU A 52 -4.65 -9.73 -2.96
CA GLU A 52 -5.51 -8.79 -2.25
C GLU A 52 -6.14 -9.43 -1.00
N ALA A 53 -6.14 -8.68 0.10
CA ALA A 53 -6.80 -9.12 1.30
C ALA A 53 -8.32 -9.23 1.11
N ALA A 54 -8.97 -10.11 1.88
CA ALA A 54 -10.40 -10.38 1.77
C ALA A 54 -11.29 -9.12 1.80
N ALA A 55 -10.96 -8.13 2.65
CA ALA A 55 -11.71 -6.88 2.71
C ALA A 55 -11.67 -6.10 1.38
N CYS A 56 -10.52 -6.07 0.69
CA CYS A 56 -10.37 -5.42 -0.60
C CYS A 56 -11.20 -6.10 -1.70
N LEU A 57 -11.20 -7.43 -1.71
CA LEU A 57 -12.04 -8.22 -2.62
C LEU A 57 -13.52 -7.92 -2.40
N LYS A 58 -13.97 -7.88 -1.14
CA LYS A 58 -15.37 -7.57 -0.79
C LYS A 58 -15.79 -6.17 -1.22
N ILE A 59 -14.89 -5.19 -1.14
CA ILE A 59 -15.17 -3.83 -1.64
C ILE A 59 -15.35 -3.85 -3.16
N ARG A 60 -14.46 -4.53 -3.91
CA ARG A 60 -14.56 -4.64 -5.38
C ARG A 60 -15.81 -5.38 -5.84
N GLU A 61 -16.26 -6.39 -5.10
CA GLU A 61 -17.50 -7.12 -5.36
C GLU A 61 -18.75 -6.22 -5.21
N LYS A 62 -18.74 -5.29 -4.24
CA LYS A 62 -19.93 -4.52 -3.85
C LYS A 62 -19.96 -3.09 -4.38
N VAL A 63 -18.80 -2.52 -4.72
CA VAL A 63 -18.66 -1.14 -5.16
C VAL A 63 -18.18 -1.11 -6.60
N PRO A 64 -19.02 -0.69 -7.55
CA PRO A 64 -18.64 -0.58 -8.94
C PRO A 64 -17.42 0.35 -9.13
N PRO A 65 -16.46 -0.01 -10.00
CA PRO A 65 -15.29 0.81 -10.21
C PRO A 65 -15.63 2.10 -10.96
N VAL A 66 -15.11 3.22 -10.46
CA VAL A 66 -15.28 4.55 -11.06
C VAL A 66 -14.12 4.86 -12.02
N SER A 67 -14.32 5.88 -12.85
CA SER A 67 -13.29 6.40 -13.75
C SER A 67 -12.97 7.85 -13.40
N LYS A 68 -11.91 8.41 -14.01
CA LYS A 68 -11.59 9.84 -13.87
C LYS A 68 -12.68 10.78 -14.38
N ASN A 69 -13.57 10.28 -15.26
CA ASN A 69 -14.66 11.04 -15.87
C ASN A 69 -16.01 10.83 -15.17
N THR A 70 -16.03 10.06 -14.07
CA THR A 70 -17.26 9.87 -13.28
C THR A 70 -17.71 11.19 -12.69
N GLU A 71 -19.01 11.46 -12.73
CA GLU A 71 -19.59 12.70 -12.20
C GLU A 71 -19.21 12.86 -10.71
N PRO A 72 -18.89 14.07 -10.23
CA PRO A 72 -18.40 14.27 -8.87
C PRO A 72 -19.29 13.67 -7.78
N ASN A 73 -20.60 13.87 -7.83
CA ASN A 73 -21.51 13.32 -6.82
C ASN A 73 -21.54 11.77 -6.85
N GLU A 74 -21.54 11.15 -8.03
CA GLU A 74 -21.37 9.70 -8.17
C GLU A 74 -20.03 9.21 -7.62
N HIS A 75 -18.95 9.95 -7.86
CA HIS A 75 -17.62 9.62 -7.32
C HIS A 75 -17.62 9.62 -5.79
N TYR A 76 -18.19 10.66 -5.17
CA TYR A 76 -18.26 10.76 -3.71
C TYR A 76 -19.18 9.69 -3.11
N ALA A 77 -20.30 9.37 -3.76
CA ALA A 77 -21.18 8.29 -3.34
C ALA A 77 -20.45 6.93 -3.37
N SER A 78 -19.70 6.65 -4.43
CA SER A 78 -18.88 5.45 -4.54
C SER A 78 -17.78 5.40 -3.48
N LEU A 79 -17.06 6.51 -3.25
CA LEU A 79 -16.05 6.61 -2.19
C LEU A 79 -16.64 6.32 -0.80
N ASN A 80 -17.77 6.95 -0.46
CA ASN A 80 -18.43 6.75 0.84
C ASN A 80 -18.87 5.29 1.02
N ASN A 81 -19.41 4.67 -0.04
CA ASN A 81 -19.78 3.26 -0.01
C ASN A 81 -18.55 2.35 0.17
N ALA A 82 -17.45 2.65 -0.52
CA ALA A 82 -16.19 1.91 -0.42
C ALA A 82 -15.57 2.01 0.99
N MET A 83 -15.59 3.21 1.59
CA MET A 83 -15.13 3.42 2.97
C MET A 83 -15.99 2.64 3.97
N ARG A 84 -17.32 2.65 3.79
CA ARG A 84 -18.24 1.87 4.63
C ARG A 84 -17.99 0.37 4.52
N GLU A 85 -17.81 -0.16 3.31
CA GLU A 85 -17.52 -1.57 3.12
C GLU A 85 -16.13 -1.96 3.66
N CYS A 86 -15.13 -1.07 3.59
CA CYS A 86 -13.84 -1.31 4.24
C CYS A 86 -14.00 -1.58 5.75
N VAL A 87 -14.64 -0.67 6.47
CA VAL A 87 -14.86 -0.78 7.92
C VAL A 87 -15.73 -2.00 8.25
N LYS A 88 -16.80 -2.22 7.47
CA LYS A 88 -17.70 -3.37 7.65
C LYS A 88 -17.00 -4.72 7.51
N ASN A 89 -15.96 -4.81 6.69
CA ASN A 89 -15.17 -6.03 6.50
C ASN A 89 -13.89 -6.04 7.37
N GLY A 90 -13.85 -5.24 8.45
CA GLY A 90 -12.78 -5.26 9.45
C GLY A 90 -11.50 -4.53 9.05
N GLY A 91 -11.54 -3.68 8.02
CA GLY A 91 -10.43 -2.81 7.64
C GLY A 91 -10.52 -1.42 8.26
N ASP A 92 -9.38 -0.74 8.34
CA ASP A 92 -9.31 0.68 8.71
C ASP A 92 -9.22 1.56 7.46
N VAL A 93 -9.82 2.74 7.47
CA VAL A 93 -9.67 3.70 6.38
C VAL A 93 -8.52 4.66 6.67
N ILE A 94 -7.53 4.68 5.79
CA ILE A 94 -6.37 5.58 5.86
C ILE A 94 -6.56 6.72 4.87
N VAL A 95 -6.31 7.94 5.33
CA VAL A 95 -6.22 9.14 4.49
C VAL A 95 -4.76 9.38 4.12
N ASN A 96 -4.46 9.36 2.82
CA ASN A 96 -3.15 9.69 2.28
C ASN A 96 -3.08 11.18 1.92
N SER A 97 -2.43 11.96 2.78
CA SER A 97 -2.12 13.37 2.52
C SER A 97 -0.92 13.57 1.61
N ARG A 98 -0.02 12.58 1.50
CA ARG A 98 1.24 12.64 0.74
C ARG A 98 1.20 11.70 -0.47
N ARG A 99 0.28 11.98 -1.40
CA ARG A 99 0.13 11.21 -2.65
C ARG A 99 1.42 11.21 -3.45
N ASN A 100 1.83 10.02 -3.90
CA ASN A 100 3.00 9.81 -4.74
C ASN A 100 2.66 8.79 -5.84
N LYS A 101 3.65 8.41 -6.66
CA LYS A 101 3.42 7.47 -7.77
C LYS A 101 2.99 6.07 -7.32
N GLU A 102 3.47 5.61 -6.16
CA GLU A 102 3.16 4.29 -5.60
C GLU A 102 1.81 4.27 -4.89
N PHE A 103 1.48 5.36 -4.20
CA PHE A 103 0.21 5.58 -3.51
C PHE A 103 -0.49 6.84 -4.05
N PRO A 104 -1.11 6.78 -5.25
CA PRO A 104 -1.74 7.95 -5.87
C PRO A 104 -3.09 8.34 -5.27
N SER A 105 -3.83 7.38 -4.69
CA SER A 105 -5.17 7.63 -4.15
C SER A 105 -5.15 8.40 -2.83
N LYS A 106 -6.22 9.17 -2.57
CA LYS A 106 -6.40 9.93 -1.32
C LYS A 106 -6.85 9.06 -0.16
N HIS A 107 -7.60 7.99 -0.43
CA HIS A 107 -8.12 7.08 0.59
C HIS A 107 -7.70 5.65 0.26
N TYR A 108 -7.39 4.90 1.31
CA TYR A 108 -7.08 3.48 1.23
C TYR A 108 -7.84 2.72 2.30
N CYS A 109 -8.22 1.49 1.96
CA CYS A 109 -8.57 0.50 2.96
C CYS A 109 -7.30 -0.23 3.41
N LYS A 110 -7.05 -0.23 4.71
CA LYS A 110 -6.06 -1.08 5.39
C LYS A 110 -6.78 -2.33 5.89
N PRO A 111 -6.71 -3.44 5.18
CA PRO A 111 -7.33 -4.67 5.63
C PRO A 111 -6.65 -5.18 6.92
N TYR A 112 -7.41 -5.83 7.78
CA TYR A 112 -6.82 -6.62 8.85
C TYR A 112 -6.25 -7.92 8.26
N VAL A 113 -4.96 -7.91 7.98
CA VAL A 113 -4.20 -9.13 7.67
C VAL A 113 -3.70 -9.66 9.01
N ALA A 114 -4.23 -10.79 9.47
CA ALA A 114 -3.71 -11.44 10.67
C ALA A 114 -2.21 -11.70 10.44
N SER A 115 -1.35 -11.01 11.19
CA SER A 115 0.07 -11.36 11.25
C SER A 115 0.12 -12.80 11.73
N THR A 116 0.39 -13.73 10.82
CA THR A 116 0.59 -15.12 11.22
C THR A 116 1.80 -15.11 12.16
N PRO A 117 1.66 -15.61 13.40
CA PRO A 117 2.73 -15.58 14.40
C PRO A 117 3.97 -16.35 13.94
#